data_AF-A0A0C3Q5A1-F1
#
_entry.id   AF-A0A0C3Q5A1-F1
#
_cell.length_a   1.000
_cell.length_b   1.000
_cell.length_c   1.000
_cell.angle_alpha   90.00
_cell.angle_beta   90.00
_cell.angle_gamma   90.00
#
_symmetry.space_group_name_H-M   'P 1'
#
loop_
_entity.id
_entity.type
_entity.pdbx_description
1 polymer ?
#
loop_
_entity_poly.entity_id
_entity_poly.type
_entity_poly.pdbx_seq_one_letter_code
_entity_poly.pdbx_strand_id
1 'polypeptide(L)'
;MLSKLWTHITNGMPLDVVETHLVRSKGEGLKIAFLGSVDRSDAVDEELPAFERFMKKITPHRPRWRSLVIVDFPTAGGISPLQAVFDLSASSLREIFIGTKNNMPLSIWKPLNFKTGAPNLRILCVHGATPDLGDYAFSRQLERLYIVNPSWINTIHLIGVLAINNTIRDLKLVNIKLALGEERLKQDIDVFDLPRLESFTLDTLDTSAEFGQLFTRLKAPNCREYGISVDLDQLGNSKIKSKGARTTIEWNLLGFGVQQFLDILRDRIACDFVYPEGERQWFDWMEAPNAAPVFEWRSGCFADGVTARPSFRIRFRTRDREGVYQWVDLVQHQADELRMMKKRLSADESRRKGAGAPLAN
;
A
#
# COMPACT_ATOMS: atom_id res chain seq x y z
N MET A 1 9.73 4.01 -39.10
CA MET A 1 9.55 4.02 -37.63
C MET A 1 10.34 2.86 -37.04
N LEU A 2 11.52 3.11 -36.46
CA LEU A 2 12.26 2.08 -35.72
C LEU A 2 11.56 1.92 -34.36
N SER A 3 11.00 0.74 -34.10
CA SER A 3 10.43 0.36 -32.80
C SER A 3 11.45 0.67 -31.69
N LYS A 4 11.03 1.42 -30.66
CA LYS A 4 11.82 1.61 -29.43
C LYS A 4 12.11 0.23 -28.84
N LEU A 5 13.30 -0.31 -29.09
CA LEU A 5 13.79 -1.53 -28.46
C LEU A 5 14.03 -1.22 -26.98
N TRP A 6 13.14 -1.71 -26.12
CA TRP A 6 13.31 -1.68 -24.68
C TRP A 6 14.56 -2.48 -24.34
N THR A 7 15.56 -1.81 -23.79
CA THR A 7 16.80 -2.47 -23.39
C THR A 7 16.71 -2.78 -21.90
N HIS A 8 16.71 -4.07 -21.58
CA HIS A 8 16.76 -4.57 -20.21
C HIS A 8 18.23 -4.80 -19.87
N ILE A 9 18.71 -4.20 -18.79
CA ILE A 9 20.10 -4.30 -18.35
C ILE A 9 20.08 -4.87 -16.94
N THR A 10 20.84 -5.94 -16.73
CA THR A 10 20.94 -6.57 -15.41
C THR A 10 22.39 -6.89 -15.04
N ASN A 11 22.66 -6.96 -13.74
CA ASN A 11 23.96 -7.37 -13.20
C ASN A 11 24.30 -8.85 -13.47
N GLY A 12 23.33 -9.66 -13.92
CA GLY A 12 23.60 -11.01 -14.44
C GLY A 12 24.23 -11.05 -15.84
N MET A 13 24.25 -9.91 -16.55
CA MET A 13 24.92 -9.82 -17.86
C MET A 13 26.42 -9.57 -17.68
N PRO A 14 27.27 -10.18 -18.53
CA PRO A 14 28.68 -9.78 -18.64
C PRO A 14 28.81 -8.27 -18.89
N LEU A 15 29.82 -7.62 -18.31
CA LEU A 15 29.96 -6.16 -18.35
C LEU A 15 30.13 -5.61 -19.77
N ASP A 16 30.82 -6.33 -20.65
CA ASP A 16 30.98 -6.04 -22.07
C ASP A 16 29.65 -6.09 -22.84
N VAL A 17 28.77 -7.01 -22.45
CA VAL A 17 27.40 -7.10 -22.97
C VAL A 17 26.57 -5.90 -22.50
N VAL A 18 26.68 -5.52 -21.21
CA VAL A 18 26.03 -4.32 -20.66
C VAL A 18 26.46 -3.06 -21.42
N GLU A 19 27.76 -2.90 -21.67
CA GLU A 19 28.31 -1.78 -22.45
C GLU A 19 27.73 -1.73 -23.86
N THR A 20 27.73 -2.87 -24.54
CA THR A 20 27.19 -3.00 -25.89
C THR A 20 25.72 -2.58 -25.94
N HIS A 21 24.92 -2.99 -24.95
CA HIS A 21 23.51 -2.61 -24.84
C HIS A 21 23.32 -1.12 -24.53
N LEU A 22 24.13 -0.55 -23.64
CA LEU A 22 24.08 0.87 -23.27
C LEU A 22 24.40 1.79 -24.46
N VAL A 23 25.38 1.42 -25.27
CA VAL A 23 25.81 2.14 -26.48
C VAL A 23 24.78 2.01 -27.62
N ARG A 24 24.23 0.81 -27.83
CA ARG A 24 23.26 0.54 -28.92
C ARG A 24 21.89 1.14 -28.66
N SER A 25 21.49 1.20 -27.39
CA SER A 25 20.26 1.89 -27.01
C SER A 25 20.48 3.39 -27.16
N LYS A 26 19.77 4.05 -28.07
CA LYS A 26 19.87 5.51 -28.31
C LYS A 26 18.63 6.28 -27.81
N GLY A 27 17.65 5.57 -27.24
CA GLY A 27 16.39 6.15 -26.77
C GLY A 27 16.23 6.16 -25.25
N GLU A 28 15.25 6.92 -24.78
CA GLU A 28 14.66 6.79 -23.45
C GLU A 28 13.93 5.45 -23.33
N GLY A 29 14.04 4.77 -22.18
CA GLY A 29 13.35 3.48 -21.98
C GLY A 29 14.19 2.36 -21.39
N LEU A 30 15.39 2.65 -20.86
CA LEU A 30 16.22 1.62 -20.24
C LEU A 30 15.53 1.06 -18.98
N LYS A 31 15.40 -0.25 -18.89
CA LYS A 31 14.98 -0.94 -17.66
C LYS A 31 16.21 -1.54 -17.01
N ILE A 32 16.49 -1.12 -15.78
CA ILE A 32 17.64 -1.57 -15.01
C ILE A 32 17.16 -2.54 -13.94
N ALA A 33 17.83 -3.68 -13.80
CA ALA A 33 17.57 -4.66 -12.76
C ALA A 33 18.86 -5.10 -12.07
N PHE A 34 18.98 -4.82 -10.77
CA PHE A 34 19.98 -5.43 -9.92
C PHE A 34 19.33 -6.56 -9.12
N LEU A 35 19.92 -7.75 -9.17
CA LEU A 35 19.50 -8.93 -8.42
C LEU A 35 20.64 -9.30 -7.46
N GLY A 36 20.39 -9.18 -6.16
CA GLY A 36 21.28 -9.70 -5.12
C GLY A 36 21.35 -11.23 -5.15
N SER A 37 22.34 -11.80 -4.47
CA SER A 37 22.45 -13.26 -4.36
C SER A 37 21.42 -13.80 -3.36
N VAL A 38 20.74 -14.88 -3.76
CA VAL A 38 19.75 -15.59 -2.94
C VAL A 38 20.43 -16.50 -1.90
N ASP A 39 21.72 -16.81 -2.06
CA ASP A 39 22.44 -17.76 -1.20
C ASP A 39 22.99 -17.16 0.12
N ARG A 40 23.17 -18.05 1.11
CA ARG A 40 23.19 -17.78 2.56
C ARG A 40 24.39 -17.00 3.11
N SER A 41 24.05 -16.17 4.11
CA SER A 41 24.78 -15.67 5.29
C SER A 41 26.12 -14.93 5.20
N ASP A 42 27.02 -15.16 4.24
CA ASP A 42 28.40 -14.60 4.33
C ASP A 42 28.80 -13.66 3.17
N ALA A 43 27.86 -13.30 2.28
CA ALA A 43 28.16 -12.58 1.03
C ALA A 43 28.05 -11.04 1.05
N VAL A 44 27.84 -10.40 2.22
CA VAL A 44 27.68 -8.93 2.30
C VAL A 44 28.92 -8.20 1.76
N ASP A 45 30.11 -8.76 1.99
CA ASP A 45 31.40 -8.20 1.55
C ASP A 45 31.61 -8.25 0.03
N GLU A 46 30.87 -9.11 -0.69
CA GLU A 46 30.95 -9.20 -2.16
C GLU A 46 29.77 -8.51 -2.86
N GLU A 47 28.58 -8.54 -2.24
CA GLU A 47 27.34 -8.01 -2.81
C GLU A 47 27.33 -6.48 -2.91
N LEU A 48 27.80 -5.78 -1.86
CA LEU A 48 27.87 -4.32 -1.88
C LEU A 48 28.87 -3.80 -2.94
N PRO A 49 30.10 -4.31 -3.04
CA PRO A 49 31.00 -3.95 -4.13
C PRO A 49 30.48 -4.36 -5.52
N ALA A 50 29.75 -5.47 -5.66
CA ALA A 50 29.11 -5.84 -6.92
C ALA A 50 28.02 -4.85 -7.33
N PHE A 51 27.18 -4.43 -6.38
CA PHE A 51 26.20 -3.38 -6.55
C PHE A 51 26.87 -2.07 -6.97
N GLU A 52 27.88 -1.60 -6.24
CA GLU A 52 28.59 -0.36 -6.55
C GLU A 52 29.26 -0.40 -7.93
N ARG A 53 29.91 -1.51 -8.29
CA ARG A 53 30.51 -1.70 -9.63
C ARG A 53 29.47 -1.63 -10.73
N PHE A 54 28.35 -2.32 -10.56
CA PHE A 54 27.25 -2.31 -11.52
C PHE A 54 26.65 -0.90 -11.63
N MET A 55 26.28 -0.28 -10.50
CA MET A 55 25.68 1.06 -10.46
C MET A 55 26.62 2.12 -11.03
N LYS A 56 27.93 2.05 -10.76
CA LYS A 56 28.94 2.94 -11.36
C LYS A 56 28.93 2.85 -12.88
N LYS A 57 28.72 1.67 -13.44
CA LYS A 57 28.69 1.46 -14.89
C LYS A 57 27.44 2.03 -15.55
N ILE A 58 26.28 1.85 -14.94
CA ILE A 58 25.01 2.26 -15.54
C ILE A 58 24.64 3.71 -15.22
N THR A 59 25.14 4.27 -14.12
CA THR A 59 24.82 5.62 -13.62
C THR A 59 25.01 6.74 -14.64
N PRO A 60 26.08 6.74 -15.47
CA PRO A 60 26.25 7.72 -16.53
C PRO A 60 25.07 7.78 -17.54
N HIS A 61 24.23 6.75 -17.59
CA HIS A 61 23.07 6.65 -18.49
C HIS A 61 21.73 6.92 -17.78
N ARG A 62 21.74 7.41 -16.52
CA ARG A 62 20.56 7.73 -15.68
C ARG A 62 19.45 8.52 -16.38
N PRO A 63 19.72 9.55 -17.20
CA PRO A 63 18.65 10.30 -17.88
C PRO A 63 17.75 9.46 -18.78
N ARG A 64 18.18 8.25 -19.17
CA ARG A 64 17.46 7.34 -20.06
C ARG A 64 16.73 6.22 -19.32
N TRP A 65 16.95 6.09 -18.01
CA TRP A 65 16.32 5.07 -17.18
C TRP A 65 14.82 5.33 -17.11
N ARG A 66 14.04 4.29 -17.36
CA ARG A 66 12.58 4.32 -17.25
C ARG A 66 12.09 3.57 -16.02
N SER A 67 12.75 2.47 -15.71
CA SER A 67 12.42 1.59 -14.58
C SER A 67 13.72 1.13 -13.92
N LEU A 68 13.73 1.10 -12.59
CA LEU A 68 14.81 0.57 -11.78
C LEU A 68 14.24 -0.47 -10.83
N VAL A 69 14.80 -1.68 -10.88
CA VAL A 69 14.45 -2.80 -10.01
C VAL A 69 15.71 -3.19 -9.25
N ILE A 70 15.61 -3.26 -7.93
CA ILE A 70 16.66 -3.75 -7.03
C ILE A 70 16.00 -4.82 -6.17
N VAL A 71 16.45 -6.06 -6.26
CA VAL A 71 15.92 -7.21 -5.52
C VAL A 71 17.02 -7.76 -4.61
N ASP A 72 16.63 -8.22 -3.43
CA ASP A 72 17.53 -8.79 -2.42
C ASP A 72 18.72 -7.91 -2.05
N PHE A 73 18.47 -6.60 -1.90
CA PHE A 73 19.51 -5.67 -1.44
C PHE A 73 20.00 -6.07 -0.03
N PRO A 74 21.33 -6.13 0.20
CA PRO A 74 21.88 -6.52 1.49
C PRO A 74 21.45 -5.55 2.59
N THR A 75 21.00 -6.10 3.72
CA THR A 75 20.50 -5.30 4.87
C THR A 75 21.61 -4.89 5.83
N ALA A 76 22.76 -5.55 5.76
CA ALA A 76 23.99 -5.18 6.47
C ALA A 76 24.79 -4.18 5.62
N GLY A 77 25.28 -3.10 6.24
CA GLY A 77 26.04 -2.03 5.55
C GLY A 77 25.29 -0.69 5.39
N GLY A 78 24.02 -0.62 5.80
CA GLY A 78 23.24 0.61 5.82
C GLY A 78 22.73 1.06 4.43
N ILE A 79 22.08 2.22 4.38
CA ILE A 79 21.36 2.70 3.20
C ILE A 79 22.22 3.50 2.23
N SER A 80 23.45 3.85 2.61
CA SER A 80 24.26 4.82 1.86
C SER A 80 24.49 4.44 0.40
N PRO A 81 24.85 3.18 0.05
CA PRO A 81 25.04 2.81 -1.35
C PRO A 81 23.74 2.90 -2.15
N LEU A 82 22.62 2.51 -1.54
CA LEU A 82 21.31 2.59 -2.16
C LEU A 82 20.87 4.05 -2.35
N GLN A 83 21.12 4.91 -1.37
CA GLN A 83 20.84 6.35 -1.44
C GLN A 83 21.65 7.04 -2.55
N ALA A 84 22.93 6.67 -2.74
CA ALA A 84 23.80 7.23 -3.78
C ALA A 84 23.25 7.06 -5.22
N VAL A 85 22.35 6.09 -5.42
CA VAL A 85 21.63 5.92 -6.69
C VAL A 85 20.70 7.09 -6.98
N PHE A 86 20.12 7.68 -5.94
CA PHE A 86 19.10 8.73 -6.04
C PHE A 86 19.65 10.13 -5.76
N ASP A 87 20.94 10.26 -5.46
CA ASP A 87 21.58 11.57 -5.24
C ASP A 87 21.73 12.40 -6.53
N LEU A 88 21.66 11.76 -7.71
CA LEU A 88 21.70 12.45 -9.01
C LEU A 88 20.43 12.15 -9.80
N SER A 89 19.96 13.15 -10.54
CA SER A 89 18.68 13.10 -11.24
C SER A 89 18.62 12.09 -12.40
N ALA A 90 17.55 11.30 -12.42
CA ALA A 90 17.11 10.44 -13.50
C ALA A 90 15.71 10.90 -13.97
N SER A 91 15.68 11.93 -14.81
CA SER A 91 14.43 12.61 -15.22
C SER A 91 13.42 11.70 -15.94
N SER A 92 13.87 10.65 -16.62
CA SER A 92 12.99 9.71 -17.32
C SER A 92 12.43 8.59 -16.42
N LEU A 93 12.93 8.47 -15.19
CA LEU A 93 12.63 7.36 -14.28
C LEU A 93 11.20 7.51 -13.78
N ARG A 94 10.38 6.48 -14.02
CA ARG A 94 8.95 6.47 -13.66
C ARG A 94 8.57 5.36 -12.70
N GLU A 95 9.38 4.32 -12.62
CA GLU A 95 9.09 3.11 -11.86
C GLU A 95 10.31 2.72 -11.04
N ILE A 96 10.14 2.53 -9.74
CA ILE A 96 11.15 2.01 -8.83
C ILE A 96 10.57 0.83 -8.06
N PHE A 97 11.29 -0.28 -8.07
CA PHE A 97 11.08 -1.40 -7.18
C PHE A 97 12.36 -1.63 -6.38
N ILE A 98 12.25 -1.65 -5.05
CA ILE A 98 13.36 -1.96 -4.14
C ILE A 98 12.87 -3.04 -3.19
N GLY A 99 13.59 -4.15 -3.12
CA GLY A 99 13.41 -5.18 -2.12
C GLY A 99 14.73 -5.52 -1.44
N THR A 100 14.70 -5.59 -0.12
CA THR A 100 15.82 -6.09 0.68
C THR A 100 15.81 -7.60 0.77
N LYS A 101 16.95 -8.18 1.11
CA LYS A 101 17.11 -9.63 1.30
C LYS A 101 16.08 -10.15 2.31
N ASN A 102 15.31 -11.16 1.92
CA ASN A 102 14.20 -11.74 2.71
C ASN A 102 13.11 -10.72 3.12
N ASN A 103 12.98 -9.59 2.40
CA ASN A 103 12.15 -8.45 2.79
C ASN A 103 12.44 -7.93 4.20
N MET A 104 13.63 -8.20 4.76
CA MET A 104 13.99 -7.77 6.11
C MET A 104 14.16 -6.25 6.14
N PRO A 105 13.66 -5.55 7.17
CA PRO A 105 13.83 -4.12 7.26
C PRO A 105 15.32 -3.77 7.33
N LEU A 106 15.74 -2.74 6.60
CA LEU A 106 17.05 -2.13 6.80
C LEU A 106 17.19 -1.78 8.29
N SER A 107 18.32 -2.13 8.88
CA SER A 107 18.60 -1.95 10.32
C SER A 107 18.69 -0.47 10.74
N ILE A 108 18.48 0.45 9.82
CA ILE A 108 18.60 1.88 10.04
C ILE A 108 17.27 2.61 9.88
N TRP A 109 17.19 3.76 10.56
CA TRP A 109 16.03 4.65 10.57
C TRP A 109 16.10 5.75 9.49
N LYS A 110 17.12 5.79 8.63
CA LYS A 110 17.17 6.83 7.60
C LYS A 110 16.26 6.45 6.42
N PRO A 111 15.35 7.32 5.98
CA PRO A 111 14.51 7.04 4.83
C PRO A 111 15.26 7.25 3.51
N LEU A 112 14.82 6.59 2.44
CA LEU A 112 15.32 6.76 1.07
C LEU A 112 14.77 8.04 0.47
N ASN A 113 15.65 8.97 0.13
CA ASN A 113 15.26 10.21 -0.51
C ASN A 113 15.31 10.09 -2.03
N PHE A 114 14.17 10.29 -2.67
CA PHE A 114 14.00 10.22 -4.12
C PHE A 114 13.86 11.58 -4.81
N LYS A 115 13.78 12.67 -4.03
CA LYS A 115 13.46 14.02 -4.52
C LYS A 115 14.34 14.45 -5.69
N THR A 116 15.65 14.28 -5.54
CA THR A 116 16.63 14.67 -6.55
C THR A 116 16.69 13.64 -7.68
N GLY A 117 16.66 12.36 -7.31
CA GLY A 117 16.94 11.23 -8.20
C GLY A 117 15.82 10.84 -9.13
N ALA A 118 14.55 11.03 -8.75
CA ALA A 118 13.40 10.52 -9.51
C ALA A 118 12.24 11.54 -9.55
N PRO A 119 12.43 12.72 -10.16
CA PRO A 119 11.43 13.81 -10.10
C PRO A 119 10.11 13.51 -10.84
N ASN A 120 10.09 12.49 -11.72
CA ASN A 120 8.91 12.09 -12.49
C ASN A 120 8.41 10.68 -12.15
N LEU A 121 8.67 10.24 -10.92
CA LEU A 121 8.29 8.92 -10.43
C LEU A 121 6.76 8.80 -10.34
N ARG A 122 6.23 7.68 -10.84
CA ARG A 122 4.80 7.35 -10.80
C ARG A 122 4.51 6.10 -9.99
N ILE A 123 5.44 5.14 -9.97
CA ILE A 123 5.29 3.87 -9.27
C ILE A 123 6.48 3.70 -8.35
N LEU A 124 6.21 3.59 -7.04
CA LEU A 124 7.21 3.31 -6.03
C LEU A 124 6.80 2.07 -5.25
N CYS A 125 7.65 1.05 -5.28
CA CYS A 125 7.48 -0.16 -4.50
C CYS A 125 8.74 -0.37 -3.66
N VAL A 126 8.58 -0.42 -2.34
CA VAL A 126 9.68 -0.55 -1.38
C VAL A 126 9.35 -1.63 -0.37
N HIS A 127 10.19 -2.66 -0.32
CA HIS A 127 10.09 -3.79 0.59
C HIS A 127 11.31 -3.80 1.50
N GLY A 128 11.09 -3.69 2.82
CA GLY A 128 12.17 -3.65 3.80
C GLY A 128 12.91 -2.32 3.90
N ALA A 129 12.42 -1.25 3.26
CA ALA A 129 12.99 0.09 3.41
C ALA A 129 11.88 1.14 3.56
N THR A 130 12.25 2.30 4.10
CA THR A 130 11.33 3.41 4.33
C THR A 130 11.59 4.49 3.29
N PRO A 131 10.61 4.89 2.45
CA PRO A 131 10.76 6.04 1.56
C PRO A 131 10.58 7.36 2.31
N ASP A 132 11.34 8.39 1.94
CA ASP A 132 11.13 9.78 2.35
C ASP A 132 10.14 10.42 1.37
N LEU A 133 8.91 10.63 1.82
CA LEU A 133 7.87 11.33 1.06
C LEU A 133 7.64 12.77 1.53
N GLY A 134 8.51 13.30 2.41
CA GLY A 134 8.35 14.61 3.03
C GLY A 134 8.38 15.80 2.07
N ASP A 135 8.69 15.58 0.79
CA ASP A 135 8.55 16.60 -0.26
C ASP A 135 7.27 16.43 -1.08
N TYR A 136 6.37 17.41 -0.95
CA TYR A 136 5.15 17.54 -1.74
C TYR A 136 5.40 17.51 -3.25
N ALA A 137 6.51 18.04 -3.76
CA ALA A 137 6.76 18.13 -5.20
C ALA A 137 6.99 16.75 -5.84
N PHE A 138 7.70 15.86 -5.15
CA PHE A 138 7.97 14.49 -5.62
C PHE A 138 6.70 13.64 -5.60
N SER A 139 5.94 13.73 -4.51
CA SER A 139 4.75 12.92 -4.27
C SER A 139 3.55 13.36 -5.12
N ARG A 140 3.58 14.56 -5.74
CA ARG A 140 2.56 15.04 -6.70
C ARG A 140 2.34 14.14 -7.91
N GLN A 141 3.35 13.40 -8.38
CA GLN A 141 3.22 12.57 -9.58
C GLN A 141 2.97 11.09 -9.27
N LEU A 142 3.00 10.72 -7.99
CA LEU A 142 2.97 9.32 -7.58
C LEU A 142 1.56 8.74 -7.72
N GLU A 143 1.41 7.78 -8.62
CA GLU A 143 0.15 7.10 -8.93
C GLU A 143 0.02 5.78 -8.14
N ARG A 144 1.14 5.12 -7.83
CA ARG A 144 1.16 3.86 -7.08
C ARG A 144 2.26 3.85 -6.05
N LEU A 145 1.92 3.47 -4.82
CA LEU A 145 2.84 3.39 -3.70
C LEU A 145 2.62 2.11 -2.92
N TYR A 146 3.65 1.26 -2.88
CA TYR A 146 3.66 0.04 -2.09
C TYR A 146 4.81 0.09 -1.09
N ILE A 147 4.49 0.01 0.20
CA ILE A 147 5.46 -0.01 1.30
C ILE A 147 5.20 -1.28 2.11
N VAL A 148 6.18 -2.17 2.13
CA VAL A 148 6.09 -3.48 2.78
C VAL A 148 7.22 -3.61 3.80
N ASN A 149 6.88 -3.95 5.04
CA ASN A 149 7.83 -4.17 6.13
C ASN A 149 8.89 -3.06 6.29
N PRO A 150 8.50 -1.76 6.31
CA PRO A 150 9.46 -0.68 6.51
C PRO A 150 10.11 -0.77 7.91
N SER A 151 11.28 -0.14 8.08
CA SER A 151 11.90 -0.06 9.40
C SER A 151 11.08 0.80 10.36
N TRP A 152 10.52 1.90 9.85
CA TRP A 152 9.52 2.75 10.50
C TRP A 152 8.79 3.58 9.43
N ILE A 153 7.58 4.07 9.71
CA ILE A 153 6.92 5.11 8.89
C ILE A 153 5.85 5.82 9.71
N ASN A 154 5.71 7.14 9.54
CA ASN A 154 4.58 7.89 10.07
C ASN A 154 3.42 7.79 9.07
N THR A 155 2.46 6.90 9.35
CA THR A 155 1.37 6.60 8.42
C THR A 155 0.42 7.77 8.24
N ILE A 156 0.17 8.55 9.30
CA ILE A 156 -0.71 9.72 9.24
C ILE A 156 -0.09 10.81 8.36
N HIS A 157 1.18 11.13 8.58
CA HIS A 157 1.90 12.09 7.75
C HIS A 157 1.92 11.64 6.29
N LEU A 158 2.20 10.35 6.06
CA LEU A 158 2.16 9.75 4.73
C LEU A 158 0.82 9.99 4.04
N ILE A 159 -0.29 9.61 4.67
CA ILE A 159 -1.63 9.78 4.08
C ILE A 159 -1.95 11.26 3.87
N GLY A 160 -1.57 12.14 4.81
CA GLY A 160 -1.76 13.58 4.67
C GLY A 160 -1.05 14.15 3.42
N VAL A 161 0.20 13.76 3.19
CA VAL A 161 0.94 14.15 1.97
C VAL A 161 0.25 13.61 0.72
N LEU A 162 -0.17 12.34 0.72
CA LEU A 162 -0.86 11.74 -0.43
C LEU A 162 -2.21 12.41 -0.72
N ALA A 163 -2.96 12.80 0.31
CA ALA A 163 -4.24 13.50 0.21
C ALA A 163 -4.07 14.88 -0.44
N ILE A 164 -3.05 15.64 -0.02
CA ILE A 164 -2.73 16.95 -0.60
C ILE A 164 -2.41 16.84 -2.10
N ASN A 165 -1.73 15.77 -2.50
CA ASN A 165 -1.31 15.60 -3.89
C ASN A 165 -2.41 15.06 -4.80
N ASN A 166 -3.31 14.24 -4.26
CA ASN A 166 -4.50 13.73 -4.94
C ASN A 166 -4.19 13.09 -6.32
N THR A 167 -3.12 12.31 -6.41
CA THR A 167 -2.73 11.56 -7.61
C THR A 167 -2.62 10.07 -7.39
N ILE A 168 -2.52 9.64 -6.13
CA ILE A 168 -2.43 8.23 -5.78
C ILE A 168 -3.71 7.50 -6.20
N ARG A 169 -3.52 6.38 -6.90
CA ARG A 169 -4.58 5.45 -7.33
C ARG A 169 -4.48 4.12 -6.62
N ASP A 170 -3.26 3.69 -6.31
CA ASP A 170 -3.04 2.42 -5.64
C ASP A 170 -2.07 2.60 -4.47
N LEU A 171 -2.53 2.26 -3.27
CA LEU A 171 -1.77 2.40 -2.04
C LEU A 171 -1.77 1.08 -1.28
N LYS A 172 -0.59 0.53 -1.03
CA LYS A 172 -0.41 -0.70 -0.26
C LYS A 172 0.59 -0.48 0.88
N LEU A 173 0.13 -0.74 2.09
CA LEU A 173 0.89 -0.61 3.33
C LEU A 173 0.81 -1.95 4.05
N VAL A 174 1.94 -2.66 4.18
CA VAL A 174 1.98 -4.02 4.73
C VAL A 174 3.03 -4.11 5.80
N ASN A 175 2.71 -4.76 6.92
CA ASN A 175 3.59 -4.99 8.07
C ASN A 175 4.27 -3.70 8.55
N ILE A 176 3.47 -2.65 8.73
CA ILE A 176 3.92 -1.34 9.15
C ILE A 176 4.17 -1.34 10.66
N LYS A 177 5.41 -1.06 11.07
CA LYS A 177 5.80 -0.98 12.49
C LYS A 177 5.47 0.40 13.08
N LEU A 178 5.08 0.41 14.36
CA LEU A 178 4.80 1.64 15.12
C LEU A 178 6.11 2.43 15.23
N ALA A 179 6.07 3.71 14.90
CA ALA A 179 7.18 4.61 15.17
C ALA A 179 7.31 4.79 16.70
N LEU A 180 8.41 4.29 17.29
CA LEU A 180 8.81 4.63 18.65
C LEU A 180 9.47 6.02 18.60
N GLY A 181 8.68 7.07 18.67
CA GLY A 181 9.21 8.44 18.63
C GLY A 181 8.09 9.45 18.40
N GLU A 182 8.06 10.45 19.26
CA GLU A 182 7.04 11.50 19.31
C GLU A 182 6.91 12.28 17.99
N GLU A 183 5.96 11.91 17.14
CA GLU A 183 5.16 12.90 16.42
C GLU A 183 3.70 12.62 16.70
N ARG A 184 3.27 13.28 17.77
CA ARG A 184 1.93 13.35 18.31
C ARG A 184 0.93 13.48 17.16
N LEU A 185 -0.07 12.61 17.14
CA LEU A 185 -1.39 12.91 16.57
C LEU A 185 -1.78 14.31 17.05
N LYS A 186 -1.46 15.36 16.29
CA LYS A 186 -2.15 16.62 16.45
C LYS A 186 -3.60 16.29 16.18
N GLN A 187 -4.44 16.55 17.18
CA GLN A 187 -5.88 16.30 17.17
C GLN A 187 -6.63 17.23 16.20
N ASP A 188 -5.93 17.85 15.24
CA ASP A 188 -6.55 18.64 14.21
C ASP A 188 -7.20 17.69 13.19
N ILE A 189 -8.47 17.98 12.97
CA ILE A 189 -9.54 17.13 12.46
C ILE A 189 -9.40 17.02 10.93
N ASP A 190 -8.35 16.40 10.44
CA ASP A 190 -8.19 16.21 9.00
C ASP A 190 -8.79 14.86 8.57
N VAL A 191 -9.94 14.96 7.91
CA VAL A 191 -10.44 13.88 7.05
C VAL A 191 -9.52 13.82 5.84
N PHE A 192 -8.97 12.65 5.56
CA PHE A 192 -8.08 12.46 4.42
C PHE A 192 -8.88 12.11 3.17
N ASP A 193 -9.10 13.11 2.32
CA ASP A 193 -9.78 12.92 1.04
C ASP A 193 -8.80 12.42 -0.03
N LEU A 194 -9.02 11.18 -0.49
CA LEU A 194 -8.29 10.53 -1.58
C LEU A 194 -9.27 10.13 -2.71
N PRO A 195 -9.86 11.10 -3.44
CA PRO A 195 -10.88 10.80 -4.43
C PRO A 195 -10.35 10.05 -5.66
N ARG A 196 -9.03 10.00 -5.91
CA ARG A 196 -8.45 9.21 -7.01
C ARG A 196 -8.02 7.80 -6.61
N LEU A 197 -8.11 7.45 -5.33
CA LEU A 197 -7.73 6.13 -4.87
C LEU A 197 -8.71 5.09 -5.42
N GLU A 198 -8.17 4.13 -6.17
CA GLU A 198 -8.86 3.02 -6.83
C GLU A 198 -8.63 1.71 -6.04
N SER A 199 -7.45 1.53 -5.44
CA SER A 199 -7.07 0.37 -4.63
C SER A 199 -6.39 0.83 -3.33
N PHE A 200 -6.79 0.24 -2.21
CA PHE A 200 -6.20 0.47 -0.90
C PHE A 200 -5.98 -0.85 -0.16
N THR A 201 -4.74 -1.13 0.21
CA THR A 201 -4.37 -2.25 1.08
C THR A 201 -3.65 -1.74 2.32
N LEU A 202 -4.13 -2.16 3.49
CA LEU A 202 -3.52 -1.97 4.79
C LEU A 202 -3.51 -3.31 5.53
N ASP A 203 -2.37 -3.99 5.52
CA ASP A 203 -2.19 -5.33 6.10
C ASP A 203 -1.22 -5.27 7.28
N THR A 204 -1.75 -5.02 8.48
CA THR A 204 -0.93 -4.62 9.63
C THR A 204 -1.46 -5.20 10.95
N LEU A 205 -0.97 -6.38 11.33
CA LEU A 205 -1.49 -7.13 12.47
C LEU A 205 -0.87 -6.73 13.84
N ASP A 206 0.16 -5.88 13.86
CA ASP A 206 0.92 -5.58 15.10
C ASP A 206 0.69 -4.15 15.64
N THR A 207 -0.13 -3.35 14.94
CA THR A 207 -0.19 -1.89 15.13
C THR A 207 -1.63 -1.33 14.93
N SER A 208 -2.63 -2.19 15.13
CA SER A 208 -4.08 -2.03 14.82
C SER A 208 -4.75 -0.71 15.21
N ALA A 209 -4.37 -0.09 16.34
CA ALA A 209 -5.10 1.06 16.90
C ALA A 209 -4.90 2.37 16.12
N GLU A 210 -3.67 2.68 15.72
CA GLU A 210 -3.38 3.85 14.88
C GLU A 210 -4.07 3.73 13.51
N PHE A 211 -4.11 2.50 12.97
CA PHE A 211 -4.76 2.25 11.69
C PHE A 211 -6.26 2.32 11.74
N GLY A 212 -6.87 1.81 12.81
CA GLY A 212 -8.30 1.93 12.95
C GLY A 212 -8.74 3.40 12.92
N GLN A 213 -7.97 4.28 13.56
CA GLN A 213 -8.20 5.73 13.48
C GLN A 213 -7.96 6.29 12.08
N LEU A 214 -6.88 5.86 11.40
CA LEU A 214 -6.61 6.30 10.04
C LEU A 214 -7.73 5.89 9.06
N PHE A 215 -8.15 4.63 9.13
CA PHE A 215 -9.18 4.05 8.28
C PHE A 215 -10.51 4.81 8.44
N THR A 216 -10.92 5.08 9.68
CA THR A 216 -12.16 5.82 9.96
C THR A 216 -12.14 7.26 9.44
N ARG A 217 -10.96 7.84 9.19
CA ARG A 217 -10.78 9.21 8.67
C ARG A 217 -10.50 9.26 7.16
N LEU A 218 -10.32 8.12 6.50
CA LEU A 218 -9.95 8.05 5.08
C LEU A 218 -11.18 8.07 4.17
N LYS A 219 -11.41 9.13 3.38
CA LYS A 219 -12.48 9.14 2.36
C LYS A 219 -11.92 8.82 0.98
N ALA A 220 -12.34 7.69 0.40
CA ALA A 220 -11.89 7.22 -0.90
C ALA A 220 -13.07 6.75 -1.76
N PRO A 221 -13.91 7.67 -2.27
CA PRO A 221 -15.19 7.35 -2.93
C PRO A 221 -15.07 6.54 -4.22
N ASN A 222 -13.89 6.53 -4.86
CA ASN A 222 -13.64 5.75 -6.08
C ASN A 222 -12.88 4.44 -5.81
N CYS A 223 -12.65 4.10 -4.55
CA CYS A 223 -11.91 2.90 -4.19
C CYS A 223 -12.77 1.68 -4.45
N ARG A 224 -12.27 0.78 -5.28
CA ARG A 224 -12.96 -0.44 -5.71
C ARG A 224 -12.26 -1.69 -5.20
N GLU A 225 -11.09 -1.58 -4.60
CA GLU A 225 -10.39 -2.72 -4.02
C GLU A 225 -9.91 -2.36 -2.61
N TYR A 226 -10.38 -3.10 -1.60
CA TYR A 226 -9.93 -2.95 -0.21
C TYR A 226 -9.29 -4.21 0.35
N GLY A 227 -8.03 -4.13 0.75
CA GLY A 227 -7.37 -5.15 1.57
C GLY A 227 -7.16 -4.64 2.98
N ILE A 228 -7.89 -5.14 3.98
CA ILE A 228 -7.71 -4.74 5.38
C ILE A 228 -7.29 -5.95 6.20
N SER A 229 -6.29 -5.82 7.06
CA SER A 229 -5.92 -6.86 8.03
C SER A 229 -5.63 -6.23 9.38
N VAL A 230 -6.40 -6.64 10.39
CA VAL A 230 -6.37 -6.05 11.73
C VAL A 230 -6.40 -7.13 12.80
N ASP A 231 -5.67 -6.90 13.88
CA ASP A 231 -5.75 -7.68 15.10
C ASP A 231 -6.77 -7.02 16.04
N LEU A 232 -7.96 -7.62 16.15
CA LEU A 232 -9.07 -7.09 16.94
C LEU A 232 -8.80 -7.24 18.44
N ASP A 233 -8.08 -8.28 18.84
CA ASP A 233 -7.70 -8.49 20.24
C ASP A 233 -6.75 -7.38 20.70
N GLN A 234 -5.80 -6.96 19.85
CA GLN A 234 -4.96 -5.79 20.12
C GLN A 234 -5.73 -4.47 20.11
N LEU A 235 -6.66 -4.30 19.16
CA LEU A 235 -7.50 -3.10 19.05
C LEU A 235 -8.39 -2.91 20.29
N GLY A 236 -8.96 -4.00 20.81
CA GLY A 236 -9.79 -3.98 22.02
C GLY A 236 -8.99 -3.74 23.30
N ASN A 237 -7.72 -4.14 23.30
CA ASN A 237 -6.81 -4.01 24.45
C ASN A 237 -5.84 -2.83 24.36
N SER A 238 -5.93 -2.00 23.32
CA SER A 238 -4.99 -0.88 23.11
C SER A 238 -5.23 0.26 24.10
N LYS A 239 -4.81 0.05 25.35
CA LYS A 239 -4.39 1.16 26.21
C LYS A 239 -2.99 1.53 25.75
N ILE A 240 -2.85 2.62 25.00
CA ILE A 240 -1.53 3.15 24.61
C ILE A 240 -0.80 3.59 25.88
N LYS A 241 0.01 2.69 26.47
CA LYS A 241 0.87 2.99 27.61
C LYS A 241 2.18 3.56 27.08
N SER A 242 2.29 4.90 27.04
CA SER A 242 3.57 5.57 26.82
C SER A 242 4.53 5.21 27.97
N LYS A 243 5.67 4.59 27.65
CA LYS A 243 6.75 4.32 28.61
C LYS A 243 7.67 5.53 28.87
N GLY A 244 7.40 6.69 28.25
CA GLY A 244 8.31 7.85 28.27
C GLY A 244 7.91 9.01 29.19
N ALA A 245 6.72 9.02 29.77
CA ALA A 245 6.24 10.13 30.59
C ALA A 245 5.87 9.64 32.00
N ARG A 246 6.43 10.26 33.04
CA ARG A 246 6.03 10.11 34.46
C ARG A 246 4.58 10.54 34.72
N THR A 247 3.92 11.11 33.73
CA THR A 247 2.48 11.24 33.63
C THR A 247 1.97 10.09 32.77
N THR A 248 1.19 9.20 33.37
CA THR A 248 0.26 8.34 32.64
C THR A 248 -0.71 9.26 31.91
N ILE A 249 -0.36 9.68 30.69
CA ILE A 249 -1.34 10.22 29.77
C ILE A 249 -2.18 9.01 29.40
N GLU A 250 -3.27 8.81 30.13
CA GLU A 250 -4.40 8.08 29.60
C GLU A 250 -4.77 8.83 28.32
N TRP A 251 -4.33 8.30 27.18
CA TRP A 251 -4.86 8.70 25.89
C TRP A 251 -6.33 8.32 25.96
N ASN A 252 -7.12 9.29 26.37
CA ASN A 252 -8.55 9.27 26.24
C ASN A 252 -8.81 9.30 24.74
N LEU A 253 -8.76 8.11 24.13
CA LEU A 253 -9.37 7.74 22.87
C LEU A 253 -10.89 7.89 23.03
N LEU A 254 -11.37 9.08 23.38
CA LEU A 254 -12.77 9.39 23.57
C LEU A 254 -13.46 9.24 22.21
N GLY A 255 -13.89 8.01 21.90
CA GLY A 255 -14.68 7.68 20.72
C GLY A 255 -14.14 6.52 19.87
N PHE A 256 -12.82 6.28 19.82
CA PHE A 256 -12.28 5.24 18.95
C PHE A 256 -12.20 3.88 19.66
N GLY A 257 -13.18 3.02 19.38
CA GLY A 257 -13.28 1.65 19.88
C GLY A 257 -13.43 0.63 18.75
N VAL A 258 -13.21 -0.64 19.07
CA VAL A 258 -13.41 -1.78 18.14
C VAL A 258 -14.76 -1.69 17.44
N GLN A 259 -15.82 -1.38 18.19
CA GLN A 259 -17.17 -1.27 17.63
C GLN A 259 -17.29 -0.16 16.58
N GLN A 260 -16.75 1.03 16.83
CA GLN A 260 -16.78 2.13 15.86
C GLN A 260 -16.03 1.76 14.57
N PHE A 261 -14.89 1.09 14.69
CA PHE A 261 -14.15 0.59 13.54
C PHE A 261 -14.96 -0.45 12.75
N LEU A 262 -15.55 -1.42 13.45
CA LEU A 262 -16.37 -2.47 12.85
C LEU A 262 -17.62 -1.92 12.18
N ASP A 263 -18.27 -0.91 12.76
CA ASP A 263 -19.44 -0.24 12.18
C ASP A 263 -19.06 0.52 10.90
N ILE A 264 -17.96 1.27 10.91
CA ILE A 264 -17.50 2.00 9.70
C ILE A 264 -17.06 1.02 8.61
N LEU A 265 -16.38 -0.07 8.97
CA LEU A 265 -15.98 -1.10 8.01
C LEU A 265 -17.22 -1.80 7.43
N ARG A 266 -18.21 -2.12 8.27
CA ARG A 266 -19.51 -2.66 7.84
C ARG A 266 -20.15 -1.74 6.83
N ASP A 267 -20.30 -0.47 7.18
CA ASP A 267 -21.02 0.50 6.35
C ASP A 267 -20.33 0.68 5.00
N ARG A 268 -18.98 0.70 4.95
CA ARG A 268 -18.24 0.72 3.69
C ARG A 268 -18.48 -0.53 2.86
N ILE A 269 -18.32 -1.72 3.42
CA ILE A 269 -18.55 -2.96 2.68
C ILE A 269 -20.00 -3.02 2.18
N ALA A 270 -20.95 -2.66 3.04
CA ALA A 270 -22.38 -2.68 2.73
C ALA A 270 -22.83 -1.56 1.78
N CYS A 271 -22.12 -0.43 1.66
CA CYS A 271 -22.50 0.66 0.75
C CYS A 271 -21.74 0.61 -0.58
N ASP A 272 -20.43 0.45 -0.48
CA ASP A 272 -19.48 0.63 -1.59
C ASP A 272 -19.22 -0.71 -2.33
N PHE A 273 -19.40 -1.84 -1.63
CA PHE A 273 -19.09 -3.19 -2.13
C PHE A 273 -20.33 -4.09 -2.22
N VAL A 274 -21.53 -3.52 -2.31
CA VAL A 274 -22.76 -4.29 -2.49
C VAL A 274 -22.64 -5.20 -3.70
N TYR A 275 -22.57 -6.49 -3.43
CA TYR A 275 -22.48 -7.56 -4.40
C TYR A 275 -23.72 -7.62 -5.28
N PRO A 276 -23.59 -7.84 -6.60
CA PRO A 276 -24.69 -8.30 -7.42
C PRO A 276 -25.12 -9.72 -6.99
N GLU A 277 -26.40 -10.07 -7.21
CA GLU A 277 -26.90 -11.44 -6.98
C GLU A 277 -25.99 -12.48 -7.67
N GLY A 278 -25.55 -13.48 -6.91
CA GLY A 278 -24.70 -14.58 -7.41
C GLY A 278 -23.18 -14.39 -7.28
N GLU A 279 -22.69 -13.32 -6.64
CA GLU A 279 -21.26 -13.18 -6.35
C GLU A 279 -20.78 -14.20 -5.30
N ARG A 280 -19.57 -14.75 -5.51
CA ARG A 280 -18.98 -15.76 -4.61
C ARG A 280 -18.21 -15.07 -3.48
N GLN A 281 -18.62 -15.36 -2.25
CA GLN A 281 -17.89 -14.99 -1.04
C GLN A 281 -17.15 -16.21 -0.50
N TRP A 282 -15.95 -15.99 0.01
CA TRP A 282 -15.13 -17.04 0.61
C TRP A 282 -14.76 -16.66 2.03
N PHE A 283 -14.85 -17.65 2.92
CA PHE A 283 -14.59 -17.52 4.34
C PHE A 283 -13.59 -18.59 4.74
N ASP A 284 -12.41 -18.17 5.20
CA ASP A 284 -11.36 -19.07 5.63
C ASP A 284 -10.97 -18.75 7.08
N TRP A 285 -10.78 -19.80 7.88
CA TRP A 285 -10.16 -19.69 9.20
C TRP A 285 -8.81 -20.39 9.16
N MET A 286 -7.75 -19.63 9.40
CA MET A 286 -6.39 -20.14 9.51
C MET A 286 -5.97 -20.20 10.98
N GLU A 287 -5.68 -21.40 11.47
CA GLU A 287 -5.13 -21.59 12.80
C GLU A 287 -3.60 -21.44 12.76
N ALA A 288 -3.07 -20.65 13.68
CA ALA A 288 -1.64 -20.46 13.85
C ALA A 288 -1.21 -21.04 15.20
N PRO A 289 -0.20 -21.95 15.24
CA PRO A 289 0.31 -22.45 16.50
C PRO A 289 0.95 -21.29 17.28
N ASN A 290 0.43 -21.03 18.49
CA ASN A 290 0.85 -19.95 19.40
C ASN A 290 0.39 -18.52 19.06
N ALA A 291 -0.61 -18.34 18.19
CA ALA A 291 -1.24 -17.04 17.95
C ALA A 291 -2.79 -17.16 17.90
N ALA A 292 -3.50 -16.04 18.00
CA ALA A 292 -4.95 -16.04 17.77
C ALA A 292 -5.25 -16.43 16.30
N PRO A 293 -6.36 -17.15 16.05
CA PRO A 293 -6.72 -17.57 14.70
C PRO A 293 -7.01 -16.35 13.82
N VAL A 294 -6.79 -16.51 12.52
CA VAL A 294 -7.04 -15.48 11.52
C VAL A 294 -8.27 -15.89 10.72
N PHE A 295 -9.32 -15.10 10.85
CA PHE A 295 -10.45 -15.11 9.92
C PHE A 295 -10.09 -14.32 8.68
N GLU A 296 -10.53 -14.80 7.52
CA GLU A 296 -10.45 -14.08 6.28
C GLU A 296 -11.76 -14.15 5.50
N TRP A 297 -12.23 -13.00 5.05
CA TRP A 297 -13.38 -12.85 4.18
C TRP A 297 -12.98 -12.18 2.88
N ARG A 298 -13.31 -12.82 1.74
CA ARG A 298 -12.94 -12.34 0.40
C ARG A 298 -14.15 -12.25 -0.52
N SER A 299 -14.13 -11.27 -1.44
CA SER A 299 -15.06 -11.17 -2.56
C SER A 299 -14.41 -10.63 -3.82
N GLY A 300 -15.08 -10.81 -4.97
CA GLY A 300 -14.64 -10.33 -6.27
C GLY A 300 -13.27 -10.90 -6.66
N CYS A 301 -12.37 -10.05 -7.17
CA CYS A 301 -11.03 -10.49 -7.60
C CYS A 301 -10.21 -11.16 -6.48
N PHE A 302 -10.45 -10.85 -5.20
CA PHE A 302 -9.74 -11.52 -4.09
C PHE A 302 -10.23 -12.95 -3.84
N ALA A 303 -11.46 -13.28 -4.27
CA ALA A 303 -12.06 -14.59 -4.13
C ALA A 303 -11.70 -15.51 -5.30
N ASP A 304 -11.79 -15.02 -6.55
CA ASP A 304 -11.67 -15.86 -7.75
C ASP A 304 -10.54 -15.47 -8.70
N GLY A 305 -9.85 -14.35 -8.46
CA GLY A 305 -8.75 -13.86 -9.29
C GLY A 305 -9.15 -13.29 -10.65
N VAL A 306 -10.44 -13.23 -10.98
CA VAL A 306 -10.92 -12.91 -12.35
C VAL A 306 -11.96 -11.79 -12.35
N THR A 307 -12.76 -11.65 -11.29
CA THR A 307 -13.88 -10.70 -11.26
C THR A 307 -13.42 -9.24 -11.19
N ALA A 308 -13.74 -8.44 -12.22
CA ALA A 308 -13.37 -7.01 -12.33
C ALA A 308 -14.31 -6.03 -11.57
N ARG A 309 -15.09 -6.53 -10.61
CA ARG A 309 -16.04 -5.75 -9.80
C ARG A 309 -15.37 -5.23 -8.52
N PRO A 310 -16.01 -4.30 -7.77
CA PRO A 310 -15.54 -3.95 -6.44
C PRO A 310 -15.24 -5.20 -5.62
N SER A 311 -14.09 -5.20 -4.96
CA SER A 311 -13.54 -6.37 -4.29
C SER A 311 -12.99 -5.99 -2.91
N PHE A 312 -12.98 -6.95 -2.01
CA PHE A 312 -12.25 -6.79 -0.77
C PHE A 312 -11.65 -8.10 -0.28
N ARG A 313 -10.70 -7.93 0.63
CA ARG A 313 -10.13 -8.95 1.49
C ARG A 313 -10.02 -8.39 2.90
N ILE A 314 -10.83 -8.90 3.82
CA ILE A 314 -10.79 -8.53 5.23
C ILE A 314 -10.17 -9.67 6.01
N ARG A 315 -9.18 -9.38 6.86
CA ARG A 315 -8.59 -10.33 7.80
C ARG A 315 -8.74 -9.82 9.23
N PHE A 316 -9.27 -10.67 10.09
CA PHE A 316 -9.33 -10.43 11.53
C PHE A 316 -8.51 -11.47 12.26
N ARG A 317 -7.51 -11.03 13.01
CA ARG A 317 -6.90 -11.87 14.04
C ARG A 317 -7.69 -11.67 15.34
N THR A 318 -8.36 -12.71 15.82
CA THR A 318 -9.12 -12.67 17.07
C THR A 318 -9.45 -14.07 17.58
N ARG A 319 -9.71 -14.19 18.88
CA ARG A 319 -10.27 -15.40 19.50
C ARG A 319 -11.79 -15.45 19.47
N ASP A 320 -12.47 -14.32 19.25
CA ASP A 320 -13.93 -14.23 19.26
C ASP A 320 -14.52 -14.58 17.89
N ARG A 321 -14.67 -15.89 17.65
CA ARG A 321 -15.27 -16.39 16.39
C ARG A 321 -16.73 -15.97 16.24
N GLU A 322 -17.49 -16.02 17.34
CA GLU A 322 -18.93 -15.72 17.31
C GLU A 322 -19.18 -14.25 16.98
N GLY A 323 -18.44 -13.33 17.60
CA GLY A 323 -18.53 -11.90 17.29
C GLY A 323 -18.20 -11.58 15.83
N VAL A 324 -17.22 -12.28 15.24
CA VAL A 324 -16.91 -12.14 13.80
C VAL A 324 -18.06 -12.61 12.91
N TYR A 325 -18.67 -13.76 13.20
CA TYR A 325 -19.81 -14.24 12.43
C TYR A 325 -21.03 -13.31 12.55
N GLN A 326 -21.35 -12.87 13.78
CA GLN A 326 -22.43 -11.90 14.00
C GLN A 326 -22.17 -10.59 13.22
N TRP A 327 -20.93 -10.11 13.19
CA TRP A 327 -20.57 -8.94 12.40
C TRP A 327 -20.75 -9.17 10.89
N VAL A 328 -20.35 -10.33 10.36
CA VAL A 328 -20.59 -10.69 8.94
C VAL A 328 -22.07 -10.68 8.61
N ASP A 329 -22.91 -11.28 9.47
CA ASP A 329 -24.36 -11.30 9.28
C ASP A 329 -24.95 -9.89 9.24
N LEU A 330 -24.47 -8.99 10.11
CA LEU A 330 -24.88 -7.58 10.11
C LEU A 330 -24.48 -6.87 8.81
N VAL A 331 -23.28 -7.12 8.28
CA VAL A 331 -22.82 -6.55 7.00
C VAL A 331 -23.71 -7.03 5.86
N GLN A 332 -24.02 -8.33 5.82
CA GLN A 332 -24.87 -8.92 4.79
C GLN A 332 -26.30 -8.37 4.85
N HIS A 333 -26.89 -8.31 6.05
CA HIS A 333 -28.22 -7.75 6.25
C HIS A 333 -28.32 -6.29 5.78
N GLN A 334 -27.36 -5.44 6.18
CA GLN A 334 -27.29 -4.05 5.76
C GLN A 334 -27.16 -3.92 4.23
N ALA A 335 -26.33 -4.75 3.61
CA ALA A 335 -26.14 -4.75 2.16
C ALA A 335 -27.44 -5.14 1.42
N ASP A 336 -28.20 -6.12 1.95
CA ASP A 336 -29.47 -6.55 1.39
C ASP A 336 -30.55 -5.48 1.51
N GLU A 337 -30.65 -4.80 2.66
CA GLU A 337 -31.55 -3.66 2.85
C GLU A 337 -31.27 -2.53 1.84
N LEU A 338 -29.99 -2.15 1.70
CA LEU A 338 -29.55 -1.13 0.74
C LEU A 338 -29.84 -1.55 -0.70
N ARG A 339 -29.68 -2.84 -1.04
CA ARG A 339 -30.03 -3.39 -2.36
C ARG A 339 -31.54 -3.29 -2.61
N MET A 340 -32.36 -3.67 -1.64
CA MET A 340 -33.81 -3.60 -1.73
C MET A 340 -34.30 -2.15 -1.90
N MET A 341 -33.70 -1.21 -1.17
CA MET A 341 -33.98 0.22 -1.34
C MET A 341 -33.61 0.72 -2.74
N LYS A 342 -32.42 0.38 -3.26
CA LYS A 342 -32.00 0.75 -4.63
C LYS A 342 -32.94 0.19 -5.70
N LYS A 343 -33.36 -1.09 -5.58
CA LYS A 343 -34.33 -1.72 -6.49
C LYS A 343 -35.68 -0.97 -6.49
N ARG A 344 -36.19 -0.59 -5.32
CA ARG A 344 -37.44 0.19 -5.18
C ARG A 344 -37.34 1.58 -5.82
N LEU A 345 -36.26 2.31 -5.53
CA LEU A 345 -36.03 3.65 -6.09
C LEU A 345 -35.95 3.62 -7.63
N SER A 346 -35.25 2.63 -8.19
CA SER A 346 -35.14 2.46 -9.65
C SER A 346 -36.48 2.12 -10.31
N ALA A 347 -37.31 1.29 -9.66
CA ALA A 347 -38.65 0.98 -10.14
C ALA A 347 -39.57 2.21 -10.14
N ASP A 348 -39.47 3.05 -9.10
CA ASP A 348 -40.25 4.30 -9.01
C ASP A 348 -39.80 5.36 -10.01
N GLU A 349 -38.49 5.50 -10.26
CA GLU A 349 -37.98 6.38 -11.33
C GLU A 349 -38.44 5.91 -12.73
N SER A 350 -38.46 4.60 -12.97
CA SER A 350 -38.94 4.02 -14.22
C SER A 350 -40.42 4.28 -14.43
N ARG A 351 -41.23 4.19 -13.37
CA ARG A 351 -42.66 4.56 -13.39
C ARG A 351 -42.87 6.05 -13.66
N ARG A 352 -42.07 6.93 -13.04
CA ARG A 352 -42.14 8.39 -13.27
C ARG A 352 -41.74 8.79 -14.69
N LYS A 353 -40.74 8.13 -15.28
CA LYS A 353 -40.33 8.35 -16.68
C LYS A 353 -41.35 7.78 -17.68
N GLY A 354 -41.97 6.65 -17.38
CA GLY A 354 -43.03 6.05 -18.20
C GLY A 354 -44.34 6.84 -18.21
N ALA A 355 -44.67 7.54 -17.12
CA ALA A 355 -45.85 8.40 -17.02
C ALA A 355 -45.70 9.79 -17.68
N GLY A 356 -44.51 10.12 -18.20
CA GLY A 356 -44.19 11.43 -18.80
C GLY A 356 -44.05 11.44 -20.33
N ALA A 357 -44.33 10.34 -21.02
CA ALA A 357 -44.37 10.36 -22.49
C ALA A 357 -45.62 11.14 -22.95
N PRO A 358 -45.48 12.30 -23.63
CA PRO A 358 -46.64 13.01 -24.11
C PRO A 358 -47.32 12.15 -25.18
N LEU A 359 -48.63 11.93 -25.01
CA LEU A 359 -49.48 11.42 -26.07
C LEU A 359 -49.34 12.39 -27.25
N ALA A 360 -48.64 11.94 -28.29
CA ALA A 360 -48.58 12.64 -29.57
C ALA A 360 -50.00 12.61 -30.17
N ASN A 361 -50.63 13.78 -30.25
CA ASN A 361 -51.80 14.00 -31.08
C ASN A 361 -51.37 14.29 -32.51
#